data_AF-A0A392ME91-F1
#
_entry.id   AF-A0A392ME91-F1
#
_cell.length_a   1.000
_cell.length_b   1.000
_cell.length_c   1.000
_cell.angle_alpha   90.00
_cell.angle_beta   90.00
_cell.angle_gamma   90.00
#
_symmetry.space_group_name_H-M   'P 1'
#
loop_
_entity.id
_entity.type
_entity.pdbx_description
1 polymer ?
#
loop_
_entity_poly.entity_id
_entity_poly.type
_entity_poly.pdbx_seq_one_letter_code
_entity_poly.pdbx_strand_id
1 'polypeptide(L)'
;MRLSEWFTARVSACGLFHIAYPSAPEASKTELRSIYSQLCQDDMPMVRRSAATNLGKFAATVEYTHLKADIMSIFDDLTQDDQDSVRLLAVEGCAALGKLLEPQDCVAHILPVIVNFSQ
;
A
#
# COMPACT_ATOMS: atom_id res chain seq x y z
N MET A 1 -26.34 6.44 -10.68
CA MET A 1 -25.39 7.53 -10.93
C MET A 1 -24.59 7.98 -9.68
N ARG A 2 -24.48 7.18 -8.60
CA ARG A 2 -23.78 7.58 -7.36
C ARG A 2 -22.39 6.95 -7.13
N LEU A 3 -21.99 5.96 -7.96
CA LEU A 3 -20.70 5.27 -7.81
C LEU A 3 -19.51 6.06 -8.39
N SER A 4 -19.75 6.90 -9.40
CA SER A 4 -18.70 7.64 -10.12
C SER A 4 -18.21 8.91 -9.42
N GLU A 5 -19.01 9.53 -8.55
CA GLU A 5 -18.65 10.82 -7.93
C GLU A 5 -17.75 10.69 -6.69
N TRP A 6 -17.68 9.51 -6.06
CA TRP A 6 -16.97 9.36 -4.78
C TRP A 6 -15.62 8.64 -4.87
N PHE A 7 -15.38 7.85 -5.92
CA PHE A 7 -14.10 7.15 -6.04
C PHE A 7 -12.95 8.11 -6.35
N THR A 8 -13.20 9.21 -7.05
CA THR A 8 -12.18 10.22 -7.38
C THR A 8 -11.61 10.87 -6.13
N ALA A 9 -12.46 11.19 -5.14
CA ALA A 9 -12.01 11.70 -3.85
C ALA A 9 -11.11 10.68 -3.12
N ARG A 10 -11.48 9.40 -3.14
CA ARG A 10 -10.68 8.31 -2.55
C ARG A 10 -9.35 8.10 -3.28
N VAL A 11 -9.36 8.13 -4.61
CA VAL A 11 -8.15 8.14 -5.45
C VAL A 11 -7.22 9.28 -5.04
N SER A 12 -7.75 10.50 -4.88
CA SER A 12 -6.97 11.66 -4.45
C SER A 12 -6.44 11.51 -3.02
N ALA A 13 -7.24 10.93 -2.11
CA ALA A 13 -6.85 10.73 -0.71
C ALA A 13 -5.62 9.82 -0.55
N CYS A 14 -5.46 8.78 -1.38
CA CYS A 14 -4.31 7.86 -1.32
C CYS A 14 -2.94 8.57 -1.31
N GLY A 15 -2.84 9.71 -2.01
CA GLY A 15 -1.61 10.50 -2.09
C GLY A 15 -1.31 11.36 -0.85
N LEU A 16 -2.20 11.46 0.13
CA LEU A 16 -2.08 12.38 1.26
C LEU A 16 -1.61 11.72 2.56
N PHE A 17 -1.72 10.39 2.67
CA PHE A 17 -1.42 9.67 3.93
C PHE A 17 0.02 9.86 4.39
N HIS A 18 1.00 9.77 3.49
CA HIS A 18 2.41 9.98 3.82
C HIS A 18 2.72 11.40 4.31
N ILE A 19 1.86 12.38 4.01
CA ILE A 19 2.03 13.78 4.46
C ILE A 19 1.44 13.94 5.86
N ALA A 20 0.25 13.37 6.09
CA ALA A 20 -0.49 13.53 7.34
C ALA A 20 0.03 12.64 8.47
N TYR A 21 0.50 11.42 8.16
CA TYR A 21 0.84 10.41 9.16
C TYR A 21 1.96 10.82 10.13
N PRO A 22 3.09 11.43 9.70
CA PRO A 22 4.18 11.78 10.61
C PRO A 22 3.80 12.74 11.74
N SER A 23 2.83 13.63 11.50
CA SER A 23 2.39 14.66 12.46
C SER A 23 1.12 14.28 13.22
N ALA A 24 0.51 13.14 12.90
CA ALA A 24 -0.72 12.70 13.51
C ALA A 24 -0.50 12.19 14.96
N PRO A 25 -1.44 12.41 15.88
CA PRO A 25 -1.45 11.73 17.17
C PRO A 25 -1.53 10.20 17.02
N GLU A 26 -1.02 9.44 17.98
CA GLU A 26 -0.96 7.96 17.90
C GLU A 26 -2.32 7.29 17.67
N ALA A 27 -3.39 7.80 18.29
CA ALA A 27 -4.74 7.33 18.05
C ALA A 27 -5.15 7.49 16.58
N SER A 28 -4.82 8.64 15.98
CA SER A 28 -5.12 8.96 14.59
C SER A 28 -4.20 8.20 13.63
N LYS A 29 -2.94 7.92 13.97
CA LYS A 29 -2.05 7.06 13.15
C LYS A 29 -2.64 5.67 12.96
N THR A 30 -3.19 5.09 14.03
CA THR A 30 -3.84 3.77 13.97
C THR A 30 -5.05 3.80 13.04
N GLU A 31 -5.89 4.83 13.15
CA GLU A 31 -7.01 5.03 12.23
C GLU A 31 -6.54 5.24 10.79
N LEU A 32 -5.49 6.03 10.55
CA LEU A 32 -4.92 6.26 9.21
C LEU A 32 -4.42 4.96 8.56
N ARG A 33 -3.75 4.07 9.30
CA ARG A 33 -3.34 2.75 8.76
C ARG A 33 -4.56 1.90 8.41
N SER A 34 -5.59 1.90 9.26
CA SER A 34 -6.84 1.18 9.00
C SER A 34 -7.56 1.72 7.76
N ILE A 35 -7.67 3.04 7.59
CA ILE A 35 -8.31 3.64 6.42
C ILE A 35 -7.50 3.34 5.16
N TYR A 36 -6.17 3.39 5.22
CA TYR A 36 -5.34 3.07 4.06
C TYR A 36 -5.52 1.61 3.63
N SER A 37 -5.59 0.68 4.58
CA SER A 37 -5.93 -0.73 4.29
C SER A 37 -7.28 -0.85 3.58
N GLN A 38 -8.31 -0.11 4.01
CA GLN A 38 -9.60 -0.09 3.32
C GLN A 38 -9.50 0.46 1.89
N LEU A 39 -8.68 1.47 1.64
CA LEU A 39 -8.43 1.98 0.27
C LEU A 39 -7.74 0.96 -0.62
N CYS A 40 -6.86 0.13 -0.05
CA CYS A 40 -6.21 -0.98 -0.75
C CYS A 40 -7.17 -2.14 -1.07
N GLN A 41 -8.31 -2.22 -0.38
CA GLN A 41 -9.35 -3.23 -0.58
C GLN A 41 -10.63 -2.65 -1.21
N ASP A 42 -10.58 -1.43 -1.75
CA ASP A 42 -11.75 -0.74 -2.30
C ASP A 42 -12.38 -1.50 -3.49
N ASP A 43 -13.71 -1.51 -3.57
CA ASP A 43 -14.44 -2.15 -4.67
C ASP A 43 -14.08 -1.58 -6.05
N MET A 44 -13.61 -0.33 -6.10
CA MET A 44 -13.24 0.34 -7.36
C MET A 44 -11.76 0.10 -7.68
N PRO A 45 -11.43 -0.58 -8.80
CA PRO A 45 -10.04 -0.84 -9.18
C PRO A 45 -9.16 0.42 -9.24
N MET A 46 -9.74 1.55 -9.66
CA MET A 46 -9.02 2.82 -9.75
C MET A 46 -8.51 3.31 -8.38
N VAL A 47 -9.24 3.06 -7.29
CA VAL A 47 -8.82 3.42 -5.94
C VAL A 47 -7.67 2.53 -5.48
N ARG A 48 -7.80 1.21 -5.65
CA ARG A 48 -6.75 0.25 -5.30
C ARG A 48 -5.46 0.50 -6.07
N ARG A 49 -5.56 0.81 -7.37
CA ARG A 49 -4.41 1.26 -8.18
C ARG A 49 -3.73 2.50 -7.57
N SER A 50 -4.52 3.52 -7.20
CA SER A 50 -3.97 4.73 -6.58
C SER A 50 -3.30 4.43 -5.23
N ALA A 51 -3.89 3.54 -4.43
CA ALA A 51 -3.30 3.11 -3.17
C ALA A 51 -1.97 2.37 -3.41
N ALA A 52 -1.94 1.37 -4.31
CA ALA A 52 -0.71 0.66 -4.67
C ALA A 52 0.42 1.59 -5.12
N THR A 53 0.13 2.57 -6.00
CA THR A 53 1.10 3.58 -6.45
C THR A 53 1.68 4.42 -5.31
N ASN A 54 0.92 4.66 -4.24
CA ASN A 54 1.34 5.50 -3.12
C ASN A 54 1.86 4.70 -1.91
N LEU A 55 1.75 3.37 -1.92
CA LEU A 55 2.09 2.50 -0.79
C LEU A 55 3.54 2.71 -0.34
N GLY A 56 4.49 2.74 -1.27
CA GLY A 56 5.91 2.92 -0.94
C GLY A 56 6.21 4.27 -0.26
N LYS A 57 5.50 5.35 -0.63
CA LYS A 57 5.65 6.66 0.03
C LYS A 57 5.08 6.62 1.43
N PHE A 58 3.94 5.98 1.62
CA PHE A 58 3.33 5.85 2.93
C PHE A 58 4.17 4.96 3.85
N ALA A 59 4.63 3.81 3.35
CA ALA A 59 5.53 2.89 4.04
C ALA A 59 6.77 3.60 4.61
N ALA A 60 7.38 4.51 3.85
CA ALA A 60 8.55 5.27 4.27
C ALA A 60 8.31 6.22 5.45
N THR A 61 7.05 6.43 5.85
CA THR A 61 6.65 7.31 6.95
C THR A 61 6.12 6.56 8.16
N VAL A 62 5.97 5.25 8.06
CA VAL A 62 5.40 4.37 9.08
C VAL A 62 6.52 3.74 9.90
N GLU A 63 6.33 3.66 11.21
CA GLU A 63 7.28 3.06 12.15
C GLU A 63 7.51 1.56 11.82
N TYR A 64 8.74 1.07 12.02
CA TYR A 64 9.15 -0.27 11.58
C TYR A 64 8.22 -1.41 12.04
N THR A 65 7.73 -1.35 13.28
CA THR A 65 6.77 -2.33 13.81
C THR A 65 5.49 -2.40 12.98
N HIS A 66 4.97 -1.25 12.55
CA HIS A 66 3.77 -1.15 11.72
C HIS A 66 4.05 -1.35 10.24
N LEU A 67 5.27 -1.05 9.78
CA LEU A 67 5.72 -1.43 8.44
C LEU A 67 5.62 -2.96 8.27
N LYS A 68 6.17 -3.73 9.22
CA LYS A 68 6.13 -5.20 9.14
C LYS A 68 4.74 -5.79 9.34
N ALA A 69 3.93 -5.24 10.23
CA ALA A 69 2.62 -5.79 10.55
C ALA A 69 1.54 -5.37 9.54
N ASP A 70 1.40 -4.06 9.31
CA ASP A 70 0.26 -3.50 8.59
C ASP A 70 0.60 -3.33 7.10
N ILE A 71 1.73 -2.69 6.79
CA ILE A 71 2.10 -2.36 5.40
C ILE A 71 2.46 -3.61 4.60
N MET A 72 3.19 -4.56 5.18
CA MET A 72 3.51 -5.81 4.48
C MET A 72 2.27 -6.67 4.23
N SER A 73 1.31 -6.70 5.16
CA SER A 73 0.02 -7.38 4.91
C SER A 73 -0.74 -6.74 3.75
N ILE A 74 -0.78 -5.39 3.70
CA ILE A 74 -1.39 -4.65 2.58
C ILE A 74 -0.67 -4.94 1.26
N PHE A 75 0.67 -4.99 1.29
CA PHE A 75 1.47 -5.31 0.12
C PHE A 75 1.16 -6.72 -0.40
N ASP A 76 1.13 -7.72 0.48
CA ASP A 76 0.81 -9.10 0.13
C ASP A 76 -0.56 -9.19 -0.54
N ASP A 77 -1.59 -8.56 0.03
CA ASP A 77 -2.94 -8.48 -0.56
C ASP A 77 -2.92 -7.86 -1.97
N LEU A 78 -2.23 -6.73 -2.16
CA LEU A 78 -2.15 -6.05 -3.46
C LEU A 78 -1.39 -6.86 -4.52
N THR A 79 -0.43 -7.70 -4.12
CA THR A 79 0.27 -8.60 -5.06
C THR A 79 -0.62 -9.74 -5.56
N GLN A 80 -1.72 -10.02 -4.86
CA GLN A 80 -2.72 -11.03 -5.21
C GLN A 80 -4.01 -10.43 -5.79
N ASP A 81 -4.01 -9.14 -6.11
CA ASP A 81 -5.20 -8.43 -6.61
C ASP A 81 -5.75 -9.07 -7.90
N ASP A 82 -7.08 -9.08 -8.06
CA ASP A 82 -7.75 -9.65 -9.22
C ASP A 82 -7.46 -8.87 -10.52
N GLN A 83 -7.03 -7.61 -10.41
CA GLN A 83 -6.69 -6.75 -11.54
C GLN A 83 -5.18 -6.73 -11.78
N ASP A 84 -4.75 -7.21 -12.95
CA ASP A 84 -3.34 -7.26 -13.38
C ASP A 84 -2.63 -5.91 -13.21
N SER A 85 -3.34 -4.83 -13.47
CA SER A 85 -2.79 -3.49 -13.37
C SER A 85 -2.53 -3.01 -11.94
N VAL A 86 -3.26 -3.52 -10.94
CA VAL A 86 -2.97 -3.26 -9.52
C VAL A 86 -1.75 -4.07 -9.11
N ARG A 87 -1.74 -5.37 -9.48
CA ARG A 87 -0.63 -6.29 -9.24
C ARG A 87 0.70 -5.74 -9.77
N LEU A 88 0.71 -5.21 -11.00
CA LEU A 88 1.90 -4.59 -11.60
C LEU A 88 2.42 -3.40 -10.76
N LEU A 89 1.52 -2.53 -10.29
CA LEU A 89 1.88 -1.38 -9.47
C LEU A 89 2.42 -1.79 -8.09
N ALA A 90 1.90 -2.88 -7.51
CA ALA A 90 2.43 -3.44 -6.27
C ALA A 90 3.90 -3.89 -6.48
N VAL A 91 4.19 -4.58 -7.58
CA VAL A 91 5.55 -5.03 -7.92
C VAL A 91 6.52 -3.88 -8.14
N GLU A 92 6.09 -2.78 -8.78
CA GLU A 92 6.89 -1.56 -8.87
C GLU A 92 7.26 -1.00 -7.47
N GLY A 93 6.39 -1.21 -6.48
CA GLY A 93 6.60 -0.87 -5.08
C GLY A 93 7.66 -1.72 -4.35
N CYS A 94 8.04 -2.89 -4.87
CA CYS A 94 9.06 -3.78 -4.26
C CYS A 94 10.38 -3.06 -4.00
N ALA A 95 10.82 -2.20 -4.93
CA ALA A 95 12.07 -1.46 -4.79
C ALA A 95 12.01 -0.40 -3.67
N ALA A 96 10.84 0.17 -3.40
CA ALA A 96 10.65 1.11 -2.31
C ALA A 96 10.62 0.37 -0.97
N LEU A 97 9.83 -0.71 -0.86
CA LEU A 97 9.73 -1.51 0.37
C LEU A 97 11.04 -2.21 0.72
N GLY A 98 11.76 -2.74 -0.27
CA GLY A 98 13.04 -3.41 -0.06
C GLY A 98 14.15 -2.51 0.50
N LYS A 99 14.03 -1.17 0.39
CA LYS A 99 14.95 -0.21 1.02
C LYS A 99 14.61 0.07 2.49
N LEU A 100 13.39 -0.28 2.93
CA LEU A 100 12.89 0.01 4.27
C LEU A 100 12.97 -1.21 5.20
N LEU A 101 13.06 -2.40 4.62
CA LEU A 101 13.09 -3.68 5.34
C LEU A 101 14.52 -4.17 5.59
N GLU A 102 14.68 -4.99 6.61
CA GLU A 102 15.91 -5.75 6.81
C GLU A 102 16.10 -6.81 5.70
N PRO A 103 17.34 -7.20 5.38
CA PRO A 103 17.62 -8.17 4.31
C PRO A 103 16.85 -9.49 4.46
N GLN A 104 16.68 -9.96 5.68
CA GLN A 104 15.93 -11.18 5.99
C GLN A 104 14.44 -11.07 5.62
N ASP A 105 13.83 -9.91 5.88
CA ASP A 105 12.44 -9.65 5.54
C ASP A 105 12.26 -9.44 4.03
N CYS A 106 13.24 -8.83 3.35
CA CYS A 106 13.28 -8.74 1.89
C CYS A 106 13.29 -10.13 1.23
N VAL A 107 14.11 -11.06 1.74
CA VAL A 107 14.17 -12.43 1.23
C VAL A 107 12.87 -13.17 1.49
N ALA A 108 12.25 -12.97 2.65
CA ALA A 108 11.01 -13.65 3.02
C ALA A 108 9.79 -13.14 2.24
N HIS A 109 9.69 -11.83 1.97
CA HIS A 109 8.45 -11.22 1.47
C HIS A 109 8.57 -10.60 0.07
N ILE A 110 9.69 -9.92 -0.25
CA ILE A 110 9.84 -9.20 -1.52
C ILE A 110 10.34 -10.12 -2.64
N LEU A 111 11.33 -10.96 -2.35
CA LEU A 111 11.93 -11.85 -3.35
C LEU A 111 10.90 -12.82 -3.99
N PRO A 112 9.99 -13.48 -3.24
CA PRO A 112 9.00 -14.37 -3.84
C PRO A 112 8.10 -13.66 -4.85
N VAL A 113 7.71 -12.41 -4.56
CA VAL A 113 6.91 -11.59 -5.47
C VAL A 113 7.67 -11.32 -6.76
N ILE A 114 8.92 -10.85 -6.69
CA ILE A 114 9.72 -10.59 -7.89
C ILE A 114 9.87 -11.85 -8.76
N VAL A 115 10.13 -13.00 -8.13
CA VAL A 115 10.27 -14.28 -8.85
C VAL A 115 8.95 -14.65 -9.54
N ASN A 116 7.82 -14.56 -8.83
CA ASN A 116 6.50 -14.91 -9.36
C ASN A 116 6.09 -14.05 -10.58
N PHE A 117 6.49 -12.77 -10.62
CA PHE A 117 6.18 -11.88 -11.75
C PHE A 117 7.19 -11.95 -12.90
N SER A 118 8.29 -12.68 -12.73
CA SER A 118 9.32 -12.86 -13.77
C SER A 118 9.09 -14.09 -14.67
N GLN A 119 8.11 -14.92 -14.34
CA GLN A 119 7.74 -16.15 -15.03
C GLN A 119 6.53 -15.92 -15.95
#